data_AF-A0A3P7KIL3-F1
#
_entry.id   AF-A0A3P7KIL3-F1
#
_cell.length_a   1.000
_cell.length_b   1.000
_cell.length_c   1.000
_cell.angle_alpha   90.00
_cell.angle_beta   90.00
_cell.angle_gamma   90.00
#
_symmetry.space_group_name_H-M   'P 1'
#
loop_
_entity.id
_entity.type
_entity.pdbx_description
1 polymer ?
#
loop_
_entity_poly.entity_id
_entity_poly.type
_entity_poly.pdbx_seq_one_letter_code
_entity_poly.pdbx_strand_id
1 'polypeptide(L)' 'MGERKGQNFYYPPDFDYKKHKSLNHYHGTHALRERAKKISQGILVIR' A
#
# COMPACT_ATOMS: atom_id res chain seq x y z
N MET A 1 -8.37 12.28 -12.83
CA MET A 1 -9.11 11.94 -11.59
C MET A 1 -9.87 10.66 -11.89
N GLY A 2 -9.61 9.57 -11.16
CA GLY A 2 -10.25 8.27 -11.41
C GLY A 2 -11.70 8.25 -10.93
N GLU A 3 -12.51 7.37 -11.51
CA GLU A 3 -13.88 7.14 -11.06
C GLU A 3 -13.92 6.68 -9.60
N ARG A 4 -14.89 7.17 -8.82
CA ARG A 4 -15.06 6.83 -7.39
C ARG A 4 -15.21 5.32 -7.14
N LYS A 5 -15.72 4.58 -8.13
CA LYS A 5 -15.91 3.13 -8.11
C LYS A 5 -15.26 2.46 -9.33
N GLY A 6 -14.05 2.89 -9.68
CA GLY A 6 -13.28 2.18 -10.71
C GLY A 6 -13.13 0.71 -10.34
N GLN A 7 -13.57 -0.19 -11.23
CA GLN A 7 -13.42 -1.64 -11.06
C GLN A 7 -12.05 -2.13 -11.52
N ASN A 8 -11.43 -1.40 -12.45
CA ASN A 8 -10.16 -1.77 -13.05
C ASN A 8 -9.02 -1.01 -12.39
N PHE A 9 -8.06 -1.75 -11.86
CA PHE A 9 -6.83 -1.22 -11.28
C PHE A 9 -5.64 -1.71 -12.11
N TYR A 10 -4.67 -0.83 -12.34
CA TYR A 10 -3.42 -1.21 -12.97
C TYR A 10 -2.56 -2.00 -11.99
N TYR A 11 -2.13 -3.19 -12.42
CA TYR A 11 -1.10 -3.98 -11.77
C TYR A 11 0.12 -4.03 -12.69
N PRO A 12 1.35 -3.86 -12.16
CA PRO A 12 2.57 -4.06 -12.92
C PRO A 12 2.63 -5.47 -13.56
N PRO A 13 3.20 -5.62 -14.76
CA PRO A 13 3.21 -6.90 -15.48
C PRO A 13 4.00 -8.01 -14.76
N ASP A 14 4.93 -7.62 -13.90
CA ASP A 14 5.75 -8.48 -13.05
C ASP A 14 5.13 -8.73 -11.66
N PHE A 15 3.97 -8.13 -11.36
CA PHE A 15 3.30 -8.31 -10.07
C PHE A 15 2.60 -9.68 -9.97
N ASP A 16 3.08 -10.53 -9.07
CA ASP A 16 2.41 -11.77 -8.67
C ASP A 16 1.84 -11.64 -7.25
N TYR A 17 0.51 -11.78 -7.11
CA TYR A 17 -0.18 -11.69 -5.82
C TYR A 17 0.26 -12.77 -4.83
N LYS A 18 0.67 -13.96 -5.30
CA LYS A 18 1.11 -15.06 -4.43
C LYS A 18 2.48 -14.78 -3.82
N LYS A 19 3.35 -14.12 -4.57
CA LYS A 19 4.72 -13.79 -4.13
C LYS A 19 4.76 -12.48 -3.36
N HIS A 20 4.17 -11.43 -3.93
CA HIS A 20 4.30 -10.08 -3.39
C HIS A 20 3.26 -9.74 -2.33
N LYS A 21 2.16 -10.48 -2.23
CA LYS A 21 1.03 -10.30 -1.27
C LYS A 21 0.26 -8.99 -1.43
N SER A 22 0.94 -7.86 -1.59
CA SER A 22 0.35 -6.54 -1.77
C SER A 22 1.23 -5.65 -2.66
N LEU A 23 0.62 -4.68 -3.33
CA LEU A 23 1.35 -3.66 -4.11
C LEU A 23 2.33 -2.86 -3.24
N ASN A 24 1.99 -2.59 -1.97
CA ASN A 24 2.89 -1.89 -1.05
C ASN A 24 4.18 -2.68 -0.83
N HIS A 25 4.07 -3.99 -0.63
CA HIS A 25 5.22 -4.88 -0.45
C HIS A 25 6.03 -5.05 -1.73
N TYR A 26 5.36 -5.14 -2.89
CA TYR A 26 6.00 -5.14 -4.21
C TYR A 26 6.88 -3.89 -4.41
N HIS A 27 6.42 -2.72 -3.97
CA HIS A 27 7.19 -1.47 -4.04
C HIS A 27 8.12 -1.22 -2.86
N GLY A 28 8.24 -2.15 -1.89
CA GLY A 28 9.07 -1.96 -0.69
C GLY A 28 8.58 -0.84 0.25
N THR A 29 7.30 -0.50 0.20
CA THR A 29 6.70 0.61 0.95
C THR A 29 5.84 0.13 2.12
N HIS A 30 5.79 0.93 3.19
CA HIS A 30 4.89 0.67 4.31
C HIS A 30 3.46 1.11 3.98
N ALA A 31 2.46 0.27 4.27
CA ALA A 31 1.05 0.54 3.96
C ALA A 31 0.52 1.85 4.57
N LEU A 32 1.04 2.22 5.73
CA LEU A 32 0.66 3.44 6.44
C LEU A 32 1.58 4.64 6.15
N ARG A 33 2.64 4.46 5.35
CA ARG A 33 3.63 5.49 4.98
C ARG A 33 4.10 6.29 6.21
N GLU A 34 4.14 7.61 6.13
CA GLU A 34 4.51 8.54 7.22
C GLU A 34 3.71 8.35 8.51
N ARG A 35 2.48 7.83 8.42
CA ARG A 35 1.64 7.63 9.61
C ARG A 35 2.22 6.57 10.55
N ALA A 36 3.01 5.65 10.01
CA ALA A 36 3.68 4.61 10.79
C ALA A 36 5.07 5.00 11.30
N LYS A 37 5.49 6.27 11.21
CA LYS A 37 6.82 6.70 11.67
C LYS A 37 7.17 6.30 13.10
N LYS A 38 6.17 6.23 14.00
CA LYS A 38 6.31 5.81 15.40
C LYS A 38 5.58 4.49 15.71
N ILE A 39 5.34 3.66 14.71
CA ILE A 39 4.55 2.43 14.91
C ILE A 39 5.26 1.42 15.82
N SER A 40 6.60 1.41 15.83
CA SER A 40 7.41 0.61 16.76
C SER A 40 7.22 1.02 18.22
N GLN A 41 6.72 2.23 18.48
CA GLN A 41 6.37 2.74 19.81
C GLN A 41 4.88 2.57 20.12
N GLY A 42 4.12 1.92 19.24
CA GLY A 42 2.66 1.76 19.37
C GLY A 42 1.85 3.02 19.01
N ILE A 43 2.44 4.03 18.37
CA ILE A 43 1.78 5.31 18.06
C ILE A 43 1.46 5.40 16.56
N LEU A 44 0.19 5.65 16.23
CA LEU A 44 -0.30 5.89 14.87
C LEU A 44 -0.71 7.36 14.69
N VAL A 45 -0.12 8.06 13.72
CA VAL A 45 -0.49 9.46 13.43
C VAL A 45 -1.77 9.50 12.60
N ILE A 46 -2.81 10.19 13.08
CA ILE A 46 -4.10 10.39 12.39
C ILE A 46 -4.38 11.89 12.22
N ARG A 47 -5.15 12.29 11.19
CA ARG A 47 -5.67 13.67 11.06
C ARG A 47 -7.03 13.74 11.73
#